data_AF-A0A3M2ADA5-F1
#
_entry.id   AF-A0A3M2ADA5-F1
#
_cell.length_a   1.000
_cell.length_b   1.000
_cell.length_c   1.000
_cell.angle_alpha   90.00
_cell.angle_beta   90.00
_cell.angle_gamma   90.00
#
_symmetry.space_group_name_H-M   'P 1'
#
loop_
_entity.id
_entity.type
_entity.pdbx_description
1 polymer ?
#
loop_
_entity_poly.entity_id
_entity_poly.type
_entity_poly.pdbx_seq_one_letter_code
_entity_poly.pdbx_strand_id
1 'polypeptide(L)'
;MDRKFIHFRPTEARIDLGAVVHNVRVLGALTPAGTAFMAVVKADAYGHGAVPVARAARDAGASWFGVALLEEALELRGAGLSEPVLVLGAVPASAAPAAVGADVRLALFDPDLARALDAAARERGRPARVHLKIDTGMGRVGVRPEDLAAFLDLLGTLPGVEVEGVFTHFATADETDLSFARDQLERFHRCLELLSHRGVRPRIRHAANTAGILALPESHLDLVRAGIGLYGIYPSAEVVRSADLRPVLRWTTRI
;
A
#
# COMPACT_ATOMS: atom_id res chain seq x y z
N MET A 1 -26.79 -0.75 -14.90
CA MET A 1 -27.08 -0.11 -16.21
C MET A 1 -25.75 0.28 -16.81
N ASP A 2 -25.26 -0.49 -17.78
CA ASP A 2 -24.07 -0.12 -18.54
C ASP A 2 -24.41 1.10 -19.40
N ARG A 3 -23.93 2.28 -19.01
CA ARG A 3 -23.90 3.43 -19.90
C ARG A 3 -22.98 3.05 -21.06
N LYS A 4 -23.56 2.73 -22.21
CA LYS A 4 -22.81 2.66 -23.47
C LYS A 4 -22.27 4.06 -23.75
N PHE A 5 -21.00 4.30 -23.42
CA PHE A 5 -20.30 5.52 -23.79
C PHE A 5 -20.19 5.54 -25.32
N ILE A 6 -20.76 6.56 -25.95
CA ILE A 6 -20.54 6.81 -27.37
C ILE A 6 -19.18 7.51 -27.47
N HIS A 7 -18.18 6.82 -28.01
CA HIS A 7 -16.83 7.34 -28.18
C HIS A 7 -16.71 8.08 -29.52
N PHE A 8 -16.75 9.40 -29.48
CA PHE A 8 -16.53 10.25 -30.66
C PHE A 8 -15.06 10.61 -30.88
N ARG A 9 -14.24 10.62 -29.81
CA ARG A 9 -12.84 11.01 -29.88
C ARG A 9 -11.98 9.80 -30.31
N PRO A 10 -11.10 9.95 -31.32
CA PRO A 10 -10.24 8.84 -31.76
C PRO A 10 -9.14 8.53 -30.73
N THR A 11 -8.73 9.51 -29.92
CA THR A 11 -7.73 9.32 -28.85
C THR A 11 -8.35 8.64 -27.63
N GLU A 12 -7.83 7.47 -27.28
CA GLU A 12 -8.31 6.65 -26.17
C GLU A 12 -7.17 5.88 -25.47
N ALA A 13 -7.35 5.59 -24.19
CA ALA A 13 -6.55 4.63 -23.44
C ALA A 13 -7.37 3.34 -23.25
N ARG A 14 -6.90 2.24 -23.82
CA ARG A 14 -7.52 0.91 -23.70
C ARG A 14 -6.85 0.15 -22.56
N ILE A 15 -7.64 -0.33 -21.62
CA ILE A 15 -7.17 -1.01 -20.40
C ILE A 15 -7.52 -2.49 -20.48
N ASP A 16 -6.51 -3.36 -20.48
CA ASP A 16 -6.67 -4.82 -20.47
C ASP A 16 -6.71 -5.35 -19.03
N LEU A 17 -7.92 -5.54 -18.49
CA LEU A 17 -8.09 -6.10 -17.15
C LEU A 17 -7.62 -7.57 -17.05
N GLY A 18 -7.54 -8.30 -18.17
CA GLY A 18 -6.95 -9.64 -18.20
C GLY A 18 -5.44 -9.60 -17.93
N ALA A 19 -4.75 -8.56 -18.40
CA ALA A 19 -3.35 -8.32 -18.08
C ALA A 19 -3.16 -7.97 -16.59
N VAL A 20 -4.06 -7.21 -15.97
CA VAL A 20 -4.06 -6.97 -14.51
C VAL A 20 -4.14 -8.30 -13.74
N VAL A 21 -5.11 -9.15 -14.08
CA VAL A 21 -5.29 -10.47 -13.44
C VAL A 21 -4.04 -11.33 -13.58
N HIS A 22 -3.44 -11.35 -14.78
CA HIS A 22 -2.20 -12.07 -15.05
C HIS A 22 -1.04 -11.55 -14.16
N ASN A 23 -0.84 -10.24 -14.11
CA ASN A 23 0.26 -9.63 -13.36
C ASN A 23 0.13 -9.86 -11.84
N VAL A 24 -1.08 -9.81 -11.28
CA VAL A 24 -1.31 -10.16 -9.86
C VAL A 24 -0.88 -11.60 -9.60
N ARG A 25 -1.28 -12.55 -10.44
CA ARG A 25 -0.95 -13.96 -10.27
C ARG A 25 0.55 -14.22 -10.40
N VAL A 26 1.20 -13.62 -11.39
CA VAL A 26 2.65 -13.76 -11.60
C VAL A 26 3.42 -13.19 -10.42
N LEU A 27 3.10 -11.98 -9.96
CA LEU A 27 3.80 -11.38 -8.81
C LEU A 27 3.49 -12.11 -7.50
N GLY A 28 2.25 -12.55 -7.29
CA GLY A 28 1.87 -13.34 -6.12
C GLY A 28 2.58 -14.69 -6.05
N ALA A 29 2.81 -15.34 -7.19
CA ALA A 29 3.54 -16.62 -7.26
C ALA A 29 5.02 -16.50 -6.89
N LEU A 30 5.59 -15.29 -6.87
CA LEU A 30 6.95 -15.05 -6.39
C LEU A 30 7.05 -14.97 -4.86
N THR A 31 5.91 -14.88 -4.16
CA THR A 31 5.86 -14.70 -2.71
C THR A 31 5.60 -16.02 -1.98
N PRO A 32 6.07 -16.17 -0.73
CA PRO A 32 5.76 -17.33 0.09
C PRO A 32 4.25 -17.57 0.21
N ALA A 33 3.86 -18.84 0.34
CA ALA A 33 2.47 -19.20 0.59
C ALA A 33 1.97 -18.52 1.89
N GLY A 34 0.82 -17.85 1.80
CA GLY A 34 0.22 -17.12 2.93
C GLY A 34 0.61 -15.64 3.01
N THR A 35 1.58 -15.16 2.22
CA THR A 35 1.85 -13.72 2.10
C THR A 35 0.67 -13.03 1.43
N ALA A 36 0.11 -12.01 2.08
CA ALA A 36 -0.98 -11.22 1.53
C ALA A 36 -0.47 -10.30 0.39
N PHE A 37 -1.38 -9.89 -0.49
CA PHE A 37 -1.03 -9.09 -1.66
C PHE A 37 -1.86 -7.79 -1.68
N MET A 38 -1.16 -6.65 -1.61
CA MET A 38 -1.75 -5.32 -1.77
C MET A 38 -1.60 -4.84 -3.21
N ALA A 39 -2.73 -4.66 -3.88
CA ALA A 39 -2.80 -3.96 -5.15
C ALA A 39 -2.78 -2.44 -4.90
N VAL A 40 -1.71 -1.76 -5.30
CA VAL A 40 -1.58 -0.32 -5.14
C VAL A 40 -2.24 0.39 -6.32
N VAL A 41 -3.42 0.94 -6.07
CA VAL A 41 -4.33 1.55 -7.06
C VAL A 41 -4.48 3.07 -6.88
N LYS A 42 -3.51 3.71 -6.22
CA LYS A 42 -3.41 5.18 -6.12
C LYS A 42 -3.34 5.86 -7.49
N ALA A 43 -3.62 7.16 -7.51
CA ALA A 43 -3.65 8.02 -8.69
C ALA A 43 -4.52 7.42 -9.82
N ASP A 44 -5.76 7.06 -9.47
CA ASP A 44 -6.71 6.40 -10.37
C ASP A 44 -6.14 5.11 -11.01
N ALA A 45 -5.57 4.24 -10.17
CA ALA A 45 -4.79 3.08 -10.60
C ALA A 45 -3.72 3.42 -11.64
N TYR A 46 -2.87 4.42 -11.33
CA TYR A 46 -1.83 4.90 -12.24
C TYR A 46 -2.42 5.32 -13.61
N GLY A 47 -3.62 5.91 -13.62
CA GLY A 47 -4.36 6.31 -14.82
C GLY A 47 -5.10 5.19 -15.57
N HIS A 48 -5.27 4.01 -14.96
CA HIS A 48 -5.95 2.86 -15.57
C HIS A 48 -7.41 2.70 -15.12
N GLY A 49 -7.88 3.52 -14.17
CA GLY A 49 -9.21 3.41 -13.56
C GLY A 49 -9.18 2.59 -12.28
N ALA A 50 -9.28 3.25 -11.13
CA ALA A 50 -9.13 2.63 -9.80
C ALA A 50 -10.10 1.48 -9.56
N VAL A 51 -11.40 1.72 -9.73
CA VAL A 51 -12.45 0.73 -9.47
C VAL A 51 -12.35 -0.53 -10.34
N PRO A 52 -12.27 -0.43 -11.69
CA PRO A 52 -12.17 -1.63 -12.52
C PRO A 52 -10.88 -2.42 -12.27
N VAL A 53 -9.74 -1.74 -12.06
CA VAL A 53 -8.47 -2.40 -11.72
C VAL A 53 -8.53 -3.08 -10.35
N ALA A 54 -9.09 -2.42 -9.34
CA ALA A 54 -9.22 -2.98 -7.99
C ALA A 54 -10.09 -4.25 -7.99
N ARG A 55 -11.20 -4.26 -8.73
CA ARG A 55 -12.05 -5.45 -8.90
C ARG A 55 -11.29 -6.59 -9.59
N ALA A 56 -10.61 -6.30 -10.70
CA ALA A 56 -9.81 -7.29 -11.41
C ALA A 56 -8.68 -7.86 -10.52
N ALA A 57 -8.01 -7.01 -9.75
CA ALA A 57 -6.95 -7.42 -8.84
C ALA A 57 -7.47 -8.30 -7.70
N ARG A 58 -8.62 -7.95 -7.11
CA ARG A 58 -9.30 -8.78 -6.10
C ARG A 58 -9.64 -10.16 -6.64
N ASP A 59 -10.26 -10.22 -7.82
CA ASP A 59 -10.66 -11.48 -8.46
C ASP A 59 -9.44 -12.34 -8.83
N ALA A 60 -8.24 -11.74 -8.88
CA ALA A 60 -6.96 -12.41 -9.08
C ALA A 60 -6.24 -12.82 -7.78
N GLY A 61 -6.75 -12.43 -6.60
CA GLY A 61 -6.21 -12.81 -5.30
C GLY A 61 -5.61 -11.65 -4.47
N ALA A 62 -5.68 -10.41 -4.93
CA ALA A 62 -5.31 -9.27 -4.09
C ALA A 62 -6.31 -9.14 -2.92
N SER A 63 -5.78 -9.16 -1.69
CA SER A 63 -6.57 -9.11 -0.45
C SER A 63 -6.50 -7.75 0.25
N TRP A 64 -5.72 -6.82 -0.29
CA TRP A 64 -5.54 -5.47 0.22
C TRP A 64 -5.50 -4.46 -0.94
N PHE A 65 -5.86 -3.21 -0.65
CA PHE A 65 -5.65 -2.08 -1.56
C PHE A 65 -4.79 -1.00 -0.92
N GLY A 66 -3.89 -0.42 -1.72
CA GLY A 66 -3.08 0.73 -1.32
C GLY A 66 -3.43 1.96 -2.17
N VAL A 67 -3.77 3.07 -1.53
CA VAL A 67 -4.07 4.35 -2.19
C VAL A 67 -3.19 5.47 -1.63
N ALA A 68 -3.17 6.64 -2.26
CA ALA A 68 -2.40 7.80 -1.79
C ALA A 68 -3.25 8.72 -0.90
N LEU A 69 -4.54 8.88 -1.22
CA LEU A 69 -5.44 9.84 -0.59
C LEU A 69 -6.64 9.14 0.07
N LEU A 70 -7.27 9.81 1.04
CA LEU A 70 -8.46 9.28 1.70
C LEU A 70 -9.65 9.23 0.72
N GLU A 71 -9.75 10.21 -0.17
CA GLU A 71 -10.78 10.31 -1.21
C GLU A 71 -10.76 9.09 -2.12
N GLU A 72 -9.58 8.60 -2.49
CA GLU A 72 -9.42 7.37 -3.28
C GLU A 72 -9.90 6.14 -2.49
N ALA A 73 -9.62 6.07 -1.18
CA ALA A 73 -10.14 4.98 -0.36
C ALA A 73 -11.68 5.01 -0.26
N LEU A 74 -12.25 6.22 -0.13
CA LEU A 74 -13.70 6.43 -0.08
C LEU A 74 -14.36 6.10 -1.43
N GLU A 75 -13.69 6.36 -2.56
CA GLU A 75 -14.15 5.93 -3.88
C GLU A 75 -14.26 4.40 -3.97
N LEU A 76 -13.22 3.66 -3.54
CA LEU A 76 -13.26 2.20 -3.52
C LEU A 76 -14.40 1.68 -2.63
N ARG A 77 -14.60 2.29 -1.46
CA ARG A 77 -15.71 1.97 -0.55
C ARG A 77 -17.07 2.23 -1.21
N GLY A 78 -17.25 3.38 -1.86
CA GLY A 78 -18.46 3.74 -2.60
C GLY A 78 -18.75 2.78 -3.77
N ALA A 79 -17.70 2.18 -4.34
CA ALA A 79 -17.81 1.17 -5.39
C ALA A 79 -18.09 -0.26 -4.86
N GLY A 80 -18.27 -0.43 -3.55
CA GLY A 80 -18.62 -1.70 -2.90
C GLY A 80 -17.43 -2.64 -2.65
N LEU A 81 -16.19 -2.13 -2.65
CA LEU A 81 -15.01 -2.91 -2.27
C LEU A 81 -14.87 -2.92 -0.74
N SER A 82 -14.90 -4.11 -0.14
CA SER A 82 -14.88 -4.32 1.31
C SER A 82 -13.51 -4.73 1.86
N GLU A 83 -12.54 -5.02 0.98
CA GLU A 83 -11.18 -5.38 1.36
C GLU A 83 -10.52 -4.25 2.17
N PRO A 84 -9.55 -4.55 3.05
CA PRO A 84 -8.78 -3.52 3.72
C PRO A 84 -8.11 -2.55 2.74
N VAL A 85 -8.34 -1.25 2.95
CA VAL A 85 -7.71 -0.17 2.18
C VAL A 85 -6.77 0.59 3.10
N LEU A 86 -5.51 0.74 2.70
CA LEU A 86 -4.50 1.55 3.37
C LEU A 86 -4.21 2.82 2.57
N VAL A 87 -4.39 3.97 3.20
CA VAL A 87 -3.88 5.25 2.69
C VAL A 87 -2.40 5.34 3.04
N LEU A 88 -1.55 5.33 2.01
CA LEU A 88 -0.09 5.30 2.14
C LEU A 88 0.53 6.69 2.39
N GLY A 89 -0.22 7.76 2.08
CA GLY A 89 0.17 9.16 2.24
C GLY A 89 -0.19 9.74 3.61
N ALA A 90 0.19 11.00 3.82
CA ALA A 90 -0.24 11.77 4.99
C ALA A 90 -1.73 12.11 4.88
N VAL A 91 -2.43 12.04 6.01
CA VAL A 91 -3.85 12.41 6.11
C VAL A 91 -3.98 13.45 7.22
N PRO A 92 -4.66 14.59 6.98
CA PRO A 92 -4.83 15.60 8.02
C PRO A 92 -5.69 15.06 9.17
N ALA A 93 -5.39 15.47 10.40
CA ALA A 93 -6.11 15.06 11.60
C ALA A 93 -7.63 15.29 11.52
N SER A 94 -8.07 16.35 10.83
CA SER A 94 -9.49 16.66 10.60
C SER A 94 -10.25 15.57 9.82
N ALA A 95 -9.56 14.71 9.08
CA ALA A 95 -10.15 13.64 8.29
C ALA A 95 -10.26 12.30 9.07
N ALA A 96 -9.74 12.22 10.30
CA ALA A 96 -9.82 11.03 11.13
C ALA A 96 -11.25 10.46 11.29
N PRO A 97 -12.31 11.27 11.55
CA PRO A 97 -13.68 10.76 11.65
C PRO A 97 -14.18 10.08 10.37
N ALA A 98 -13.78 10.59 9.19
CA ALA A 98 -14.15 10.01 7.91
C ALA A 98 -13.44 8.67 7.68
N ALA A 99 -12.13 8.59 7.97
CA ALA A 99 -11.37 7.36 7.86
C ALA A 99 -11.90 6.24 8.79
N VAL A 100 -12.16 6.56 10.07
CA VAL A 100 -12.72 5.62 11.04
C VAL A 100 -14.14 5.20 10.65
N GLY A 101 -14.97 6.14 10.20
CA GLY A 101 -16.34 5.86 9.74
C GLY A 101 -16.39 4.88 8.58
N ALA A 102 -15.43 4.97 7.65
CA ALA A 102 -15.35 4.14 6.45
C ALA A 102 -14.48 2.88 6.59
N ASP A 103 -13.96 2.58 7.79
CA ASP A 103 -13.03 1.47 8.07
C ASP A 103 -11.81 1.46 7.11
N VAL A 104 -11.18 2.63 6.99
CA VAL A 104 -9.97 2.86 6.18
C VAL A 104 -8.75 2.90 7.10
N ARG A 105 -7.72 2.13 6.75
CA ARG A 105 -6.44 2.14 7.49
C ARG A 105 -5.61 3.33 7.03
N LEU A 106 -4.96 3.99 7.98
CA LEU A 106 -4.06 5.11 7.69
C LEU A 106 -2.61 4.73 7.99
N ALA A 107 -1.69 5.21 7.15
CA ALA A 107 -0.29 5.27 7.51
C ALA A 107 -0.12 6.27 8.67
N LEU A 108 0.32 5.80 9.82
CA LEU A 108 0.47 6.63 11.02
C LEU A 108 1.94 6.93 11.29
N PHE A 109 2.25 8.22 11.39
CA PHE A 109 3.57 8.75 11.72
C PHE A 109 3.50 10.18 12.28
N ASP A 110 2.30 10.67 12.57
CA ASP A 110 2.02 12.02 13.06
C ASP A 110 1.27 11.92 14.41
N PRO A 111 1.81 12.51 15.49
CA PRO A 111 1.17 12.55 16.80
C PRO A 111 -0.24 13.16 16.79
N ASP A 112 -0.49 14.19 15.98
CA ASP A 112 -1.76 14.89 15.99
C ASP A 112 -2.85 14.07 15.32
N LEU A 113 -2.51 13.40 14.21
CA LEU A 113 -3.37 12.39 13.60
C LEU A 113 -3.67 11.24 14.58
N ALA A 114 -2.67 10.77 15.35
CA ALA A 114 -2.88 9.69 16.32
C ALA A 114 -3.95 10.06 17.37
N ARG A 115 -3.87 11.28 17.93
CA ARG A 115 -4.84 11.77 18.92
C ARG A 115 -6.23 11.95 18.30
N ALA A 116 -6.32 12.45 17.07
CA ALA A 116 -7.59 12.61 16.38
C ALA A 116 -8.24 11.26 16.05
N LEU A 117 -7.45 10.25 15.70
CA LEU A 117 -7.93 8.88 15.48
C LEU A 117 -8.44 8.24 16.77
N ASP A 118 -7.76 8.44 17.91
CA ASP A 118 -8.24 7.97 19.21
C ASP A 118 -9.61 8.57 19.55
N ALA A 119 -9.74 9.90 19.43
CA ALA A 119 -11.00 10.58 19.68
C ALA A 119 -12.14 10.07 18.78
N ALA A 120 -11.89 9.96 17.47
CA ALA A 120 -12.86 9.46 16.50
C ALA A 120 -13.23 7.99 16.75
N ALA A 121 -12.27 7.14 17.12
CA ALA A 121 -12.49 5.75 17.45
C ALA A 121 -13.40 5.58 18.67
N ARG A 122 -13.12 6.36 19.72
CA ARG A 122 -13.93 6.36 20.95
C ARG A 122 -15.35 6.85 20.70
N GLU A 123 -15.52 7.91 19.93
CA GLU A 123 -16.85 8.44 19.55
C GLU A 123 -17.67 7.41 18.77
N ARG A 124 -17.03 6.68 17.85
CA ARG A 124 -17.70 5.69 16.98
C ARG A 124 -17.82 4.30 17.58
N GLY A 125 -17.24 4.05 18.76
CA GLY A 125 -17.23 2.74 19.40
C GLY A 125 -16.51 1.66 18.57
N ARG A 126 -15.50 2.03 17.78
CA ARG A 126 -14.70 1.11 16.96
C ARG A 126 -13.23 1.54 16.93
N PRO A 127 -12.28 0.60 16.89
CA PRO A 127 -10.86 0.96 16.83
C PRO A 127 -10.50 1.65 15.51
N ALA A 128 -9.63 2.65 15.59
CA ALA A 128 -8.93 3.21 14.44
C ALA A 128 -7.73 2.31 14.11
N ARG A 129 -7.86 1.49 13.05
CA ARG A 129 -6.78 0.62 12.59
C ARG A 129 -5.76 1.42 11.80
N VAL A 130 -4.49 1.31 12.20
CA VAL A 130 -3.39 2.05 11.56
C VAL A 130 -2.24 1.14 11.19
N HIS A 131 -1.46 1.59 10.21
CA HIS A 131 -0.17 1.00 9.90
C HIS A 131 0.93 1.99 10.26
N LEU A 132 1.73 1.67 11.28
CA LEU A 132 2.86 2.51 11.70
C LEU A 132 3.88 2.60 10.57
N LYS A 133 4.13 3.80 10.05
CA LYS A 133 5.11 4.02 8.99
C LYS A 133 6.44 4.42 9.61
N ILE A 134 7.48 3.65 9.34
CA ILE A 134 8.84 3.91 9.77
C ILE A 134 9.65 4.36 8.55
N ASP A 135 10.42 5.44 8.69
CA ASP A 135 11.36 5.88 7.65
C ASP A 135 12.74 5.27 7.89
N THR A 136 13.05 4.19 7.19
CA THR A 136 14.35 3.49 7.35
C THR A 136 15.45 4.05 6.45
N GLY A 137 15.17 5.09 5.65
CA GLY A 137 16.14 5.70 4.75
C GLY A 137 15.57 6.30 3.46
N MET A 138 14.24 6.33 3.28
CA MET A 138 13.62 6.99 2.11
C MET A 138 13.67 8.52 2.24
N GLY A 139 13.67 9.05 3.47
CA GLY A 139 13.72 10.49 3.72
C GLY A 139 12.47 11.23 3.26
N ARG A 140 11.29 10.58 3.33
CA ARG A 140 10.03 11.14 2.80
C ARG A 140 8.97 11.32 3.87
N VAL A 141 8.50 10.22 4.45
CA VAL A 141 7.51 10.20 5.54
C VAL A 141 7.72 8.95 6.38
N GLY A 142 7.42 9.07 7.67
CA GLY A 142 7.53 8.00 8.66
C GLY A 142 8.21 8.48 9.93
N VAL A 143 7.97 7.75 11.01
CA VAL A 143 8.70 7.91 12.27
C VAL A 143 10.12 7.42 12.03
N ARG A 144 11.11 8.23 12.42
CA ARG A 144 12.50 7.80 12.31
C ARG A 144 12.82 6.75 13.38
N PRO A 145 13.74 5.81 13.14
CA PRO A 145 14.09 4.77 14.12
C PRO A 145 14.45 5.33 15.51
N GLU A 146 15.14 6.47 15.56
CA GLU A 146 15.51 7.16 16.80
C GLU A 146 14.31 7.71 17.60
N ASP A 147 13.23 8.10 16.91
CA ASP A 147 12.03 8.67 17.51
C ASP A 147 10.96 7.61 17.82
N LEU A 148 11.16 6.38 17.34
CA LEU A 148 10.18 5.30 17.38
C LEU A 148 9.75 4.97 18.81
N ALA A 149 10.70 4.93 19.75
CA ALA A 149 10.41 4.67 21.16
C ALA A 149 9.41 5.68 21.74
N ALA A 150 9.66 6.97 21.55
CA ALA A 150 8.79 8.05 22.04
C ALA A 150 7.42 8.02 21.36
N PHE A 151 7.37 7.68 20.07
CA PHE A 151 6.11 7.54 19.35
C PHE A 151 5.27 6.36 19.87
N LEU A 152 5.90 5.23 20.18
CA LEU A 152 5.20 4.08 20.78
C LEU A 152 4.68 4.41 22.19
N ASP A 153 5.41 5.19 22.98
CA ASP A 153 4.95 5.66 24.30
C ASP A 153 3.69 6.52 24.17
N LEU A 154 3.62 7.41 23.17
CA LEU A 154 2.41 8.15 22.84
C LEU A 154 1.26 7.19 22.46
N LEU A 155 1.48 6.24 21.56
CA LEU A 155 0.42 5.30 21.14
C LEU A 155 -0.12 4.47 22.31
N GLY A 156 0.72 4.14 23.30
CA GLY A 156 0.30 3.46 24.53
C GLY A 156 -0.73 4.25 25.35
N THR A 157 -0.85 5.56 25.14
CA THR A 157 -1.86 6.41 25.79
C THR A 157 -3.16 6.56 25.01
N LEU A 158 -3.26 5.95 23.83
CA LEU A 158 -4.34 6.13 22.86
C LEU A 158 -5.11 4.82 22.61
N PRO A 159 -5.98 4.38 23.54
CA PRO A 159 -6.62 3.05 23.49
C PRO A 159 -7.58 2.85 22.31
N GLY A 160 -8.02 3.93 21.65
CA GLY A 160 -8.81 3.88 20.43
C GLY A 160 -8.00 3.56 19.17
N VAL A 161 -6.66 3.64 19.23
CA VAL A 161 -5.77 3.35 18.09
C VAL A 161 -5.26 1.91 18.17
N GLU A 162 -5.53 1.14 17.12
CA GLU A 162 -5.02 -0.22 16.96
C GLU A 162 -3.89 -0.24 15.92
N VAL A 163 -2.67 -0.54 16.35
CA VAL A 163 -1.54 -0.77 15.44
C VAL A 163 -1.69 -2.14 14.78
N GLU A 164 -2.50 -2.18 13.72
CA GLU A 164 -2.77 -3.40 12.92
C GLU A 164 -1.54 -3.82 12.12
N GLY A 165 -0.79 -2.85 11.59
CA GLY A 165 0.38 -3.09 10.77
C GLY A 165 1.55 -2.15 11.02
N VAL A 166 2.68 -2.47 10.41
CA VAL A 166 3.91 -1.68 10.43
C VAL A 166 4.64 -1.82 9.10
N PHE A 167 5.19 -0.73 8.58
CA PHE A 167 5.84 -0.77 7.27
C PHE A 167 6.92 0.28 7.05
N THR A 168 7.79 -0.02 6.10
CA THR A 168 8.74 0.92 5.50
C THR A 168 8.60 0.95 3.97
N HIS A 169 9.41 1.75 3.28
CA HIS A 169 9.52 1.79 1.83
C HIS A 169 10.98 1.88 1.40
N PHE A 170 11.37 1.05 0.43
CA PHE A 170 12.71 1.08 -0.13
C PHE A 170 12.90 2.28 -1.05
N ALA A 171 14.10 2.87 -0.99
CA ALA A 171 14.53 3.96 -1.87
C ALA A 171 15.14 3.44 -3.17
N THR A 172 15.93 2.35 -3.09
CA THR A 172 16.80 1.87 -4.18
C THR A 172 16.62 0.38 -4.48
N ALA A 173 15.46 -0.21 -4.13
CA ALA A 173 15.20 -1.63 -4.43
C ALA A 173 15.09 -1.92 -5.94
N ASP A 174 15.03 -0.88 -6.77
CA ASP A 174 15.01 -0.92 -8.22
C ASP A 174 16.37 -0.60 -8.87
N GLU A 175 17.45 -0.51 -8.09
CA GLU A 175 18.82 -0.34 -8.60
C GLU A 175 19.56 -1.69 -8.71
N THR A 176 20.65 -1.71 -9.48
CA THR A 176 21.52 -2.89 -9.58
C THR A 176 22.21 -3.19 -8.25
N ASP A 177 22.65 -2.15 -7.53
CA ASP A 177 23.21 -2.29 -6.19
C ASP A 177 22.11 -2.25 -5.12
N LEU A 178 21.81 -3.42 -4.56
CA LEU A 178 20.81 -3.59 -3.52
C LEU A 178 21.35 -3.39 -2.10
N SER A 179 22.60 -2.94 -1.93
CA SER A 179 23.24 -2.73 -0.62
C SER A 179 22.38 -1.84 0.30
N PHE A 180 22.01 -0.64 -0.17
CA PHE A 180 21.21 0.29 0.62
C PHE A 180 19.79 -0.24 0.91
N ALA A 181 19.15 -0.92 -0.04
CA ALA A 181 17.84 -1.53 0.19
C ALA A 181 17.90 -2.63 1.27
N ARG A 182 18.97 -3.42 1.32
CA ARG A 182 19.21 -4.40 2.39
C ARG A 182 19.48 -3.73 3.74
N ASP A 183 20.26 -2.65 3.78
CA ASP A 183 20.45 -1.86 4.99
C ASP A 183 19.14 -1.29 5.52
N GLN A 184 18.26 -0.81 4.64
CA GLN A 184 16.91 -0.35 5.00
C GLN A 184 16.06 -1.47 5.60
N LEU A 185 16.17 -2.70 5.08
CA LEU A 185 15.46 -3.86 5.61
C LEU A 185 16.00 -4.28 6.99
N GLU A 186 17.31 -4.27 7.18
CA GLU A 186 17.93 -4.59 8.47
C GLU A 186 17.53 -3.56 9.54
N ARG A 187 17.54 -2.27 9.21
CA ARG A 187 17.00 -1.20 10.07
C ARG A 187 15.53 -1.44 10.42
N PHE A 188 14.74 -1.87 9.43
CA PHE A 188 13.33 -2.19 9.65
C PHE A 188 13.16 -3.35 10.63
N HIS A 189 13.95 -4.42 10.51
CA HIS A 189 13.93 -5.55 11.45
C HIS A 189 14.28 -5.13 12.87
N ARG A 190 15.31 -4.29 13.07
CA ARG A 190 15.62 -3.72 14.40
C ARG A 190 14.46 -2.92 14.99
N CYS A 191 13.71 -2.20 14.15
CA CYS A 191 12.51 -1.50 14.61
C CYS A 191 11.40 -2.48 15.02
N LEU A 192 11.21 -3.58 14.29
CA LEU A 192 10.27 -4.64 14.67
C LEU A 192 10.63 -5.28 16.02
N GLU A 193 11.92 -5.46 16.30
CA GLU A 193 12.43 -5.93 17.59
C GLU A 193 12.17 -4.90 18.71
N LEU A 194 12.20 -3.60 18.43
CA LEU A 194 11.82 -2.57 19.40
C LEU A 194 10.32 -2.63 19.73
N LEU A 195 9.45 -2.73 18.71
CA LEU A 195 8.00 -2.94 18.89
C LEU A 195 7.75 -4.21 19.73
N SER A 196 8.42 -5.28 19.29
CA SER A 196 8.92 -6.43 20.06
C SER A 196 8.93 -6.26 21.60
N HIS A 197 9.96 -5.57 22.06
CA HIS A 197 10.24 -5.35 23.48
C HIS A 197 9.23 -4.44 24.18
N ARG A 198 8.55 -3.56 23.44
CA ARG A 198 7.50 -2.66 23.96
C ARG A 198 6.11 -3.32 24.01
N GLY A 199 6.00 -4.61 23.71
CA GLY A 199 4.72 -5.35 23.75
C GLY A 199 3.80 -5.09 22.56
N VAL A 200 4.24 -4.33 21.54
CA VAL A 200 3.47 -4.09 20.33
C VAL A 200 3.74 -5.23 19.34
N ARG A 201 2.69 -5.93 18.90
CA ARG A 201 2.76 -7.07 17.98
C ARG A 201 1.83 -6.84 16.78
N PRO A 202 2.24 -6.04 15.79
CA PRO A 202 1.42 -5.82 14.60
C PRO A 202 1.21 -7.14 13.85
N ARG A 203 0.00 -7.33 13.32
CA ARG A 203 -0.36 -8.55 12.58
C ARG A 203 0.17 -8.54 11.15
N ILE A 204 0.43 -7.34 10.61
CA ILE A 204 0.82 -7.14 9.22
C ILE A 204 2.13 -6.33 9.16
N ARG A 205 3.24 -6.99 8.84
CA ARG A 205 4.53 -6.36 8.57
C ARG A 205 4.77 -6.35 7.07
N HIS A 206 5.17 -5.21 6.51
CA HIS A 206 5.40 -5.12 5.07
C HIS A 206 6.50 -4.14 4.68
N ALA A 207 7.33 -4.51 3.71
CA ALA A 207 8.41 -3.66 3.19
C ALA A 207 8.43 -3.63 1.66
N ALA A 208 8.30 -4.79 1.01
CA ALA A 208 8.34 -4.93 -0.45
C ALA A 208 7.37 -4.00 -1.21
N ASN A 209 7.93 -3.12 -2.03
CA ASN A 209 7.27 -2.54 -3.20
C ASN A 209 7.45 -3.50 -4.40
N THR A 210 6.99 -3.15 -5.62
CA THR A 210 7.18 -4.00 -6.80
C THR A 210 8.63 -4.48 -6.99
N ALA A 211 9.62 -3.59 -6.79
CA ALA A 211 11.02 -3.95 -6.94
C ALA A 211 11.49 -4.92 -5.84
N GLY A 212 11.09 -4.68 -4.59
CA GLY A 212 11.33 -5.61 -3.49
C GLY A 212 10.67 -6.99 -3.70
N ILE A 213 9.50 -7.06 -4.33
CA ILE A 213 8.87 -8.36 -4.69
C ILE A 213 9.79 -9.14 -5.64
N LEU A 214 10.34 -8.46 -6.65
CA LEU A 214 11.15 -9.08 -7.71
C LEU A 214 12.58 -9.41 -7.29
N ALA A 215 13.18 -8.58 -6.44
CA ALA A 215 14.63 -8.61 -6.17
C ALA A 215 15.02 -8.96 -4.72
N LEU A 216 14.09 -8.86 -3.76
CA LEU A 216 14.38 -9.03 -2.32
C LEU A 216 13.34 -9.95 -1.64
N PRO A 217 13.39 -11.28 -1.87
CA PRO A 217 12.48 -12.25 -1.23
C PRO A 217 12.39 -12.13 0.28
N GLU A 218 13.49 -11.78 0.94
CA GLU A 218 13.57 -11.54 2.39
C GLU A 218 12.70 -10.37 2.88
N SER A 219 12.20 -9.51 1.98
CA SER A 219 11.38 -8.33 2.29
C SER A 219 9.86 -8.55 2.21
N HIS A 220 9.42 -9.77 1.83
CA HIS A 220 8.02 -10.08 1.56
C HIS A 220 7.14 -10.05 2.82
N LEU A 221 7.67 -10.55 3.94
CA LEU A 221 7.02 -10.56 5.25
C LEU A 221 5.56 -11.04 5.17
N ASP A 222 4.62 -10.33 5.81
CA ASP A 222 3.21 -10.75 5.86
C ASP A 222 2.38 -10.19 4.69
N LEU A 223 2.84 -9.12 4.05
CA LEU A 223 2.13 -8.42 2.98
C LEU A 223 3.11 -7.75 1.99
N VAL A 224 2.90 -7.97 0.69
CA VAL A 224 3.64 -7.25 -0.36
C VAL A 224 2.80 -6.16 -1.02
N ARG A 225 3.43 -5.12 -1.57
CA ARG A 225 2.74 -3.98 -2.22
C ARG A 225 3.16 -3.84 -3.68
N ALA A 226 2.33 -4.33 -4.59
CA ALA A 226 2.55 -4.18 -6.02
C ALA A 226 1.88 -2.91 -6.55
N GLY A 227 2.69 -1.97 -7.05
CA GLY A 227 2.24 -0.78 -7.77
C GLY A 227 2.50 -0.94 -9.25
N ILE A 228 3.60 -0.36 -9.74
CA ILE A 228 3.92 -0.31 -11.17
C ILE A 228 3.89 -1.68 -11.89
N GLY A 229 4.28 -2.76 -11.21
CA GLY A 229 4.26 -4.13 -11.77
C GLY A 229 2.86 -4.69 -11.97
N LEU A 230 1.86 -4.20 -11.22
CA LEU A 230 0.44 -4.52 -11.46
C LEU A 230 0.02 -4.12 -12.89
N TYR A 231 0.62 -3.05 -13.41
CA TYR A 231 0.32 -2.45 -14.71
C TYR A 231 1.21 -2.99 -15.84
N GLY A 232 2.01 -4.03 -15.57
CA GLY A 232 2.85 -4.67 -16.57
C GLY A 232 4.16 -3.95 -16.84
N ILE A 233 4.58 -3.07 -15.93
CA ILE A 233 5.74 -2.21 -16.10
C ILE A 233 6.76 -2.54 -15.01
N TYR A 234 8.01 -2.77 -15.44
CA TYR A 234 9.13 -2.97 -14.53
C TYR A 234 9.50 -1.66 -13.82
N PRO A 235 9.90 -1.70 -12.54
CA PRO A 235 10.21 -0.49 -11.77
C PRO A 235 11.31 0.38 -12.38
N SER A 236 12.33 -0.25 -12.96
CA SER A 236 13.44 0.40 -13.64
C SER A 236 13.99 -0.49 -14.76
N ALA A 237 14.95 0.02 -15.52
CA ALA A 237 15.71 -0.78 -16.49
C ALA A 237 16.75 -1.71 -15.84
N GLU A 238 17.13 -1.45 -14.59
CA GLU A 238 18.16 -2.18 -13.84
C GLU A 238 17.60 -3.43 -13.16
N VAL A 239 16.31 -3.45 -12.82
CA VAL A 239 15.66 -4.63 -12.25
C VAL A 239 15.67 -5.79 -13.24
N VAL A 240 16.19 -6.93 -12.79
CA VAL A 240 16.20 -8.18 -13.56
C VAL A 240 14.77 -8.57 -13.94
N ARG A 241 14.56 -8.85 -15.24
CA ARG A 241 13.25 -9.25 -15.78
C ARG A 241 12.97 -10.73 -15.51
N SER A 242 12.62 -11.04 -14.26
CA SER A 242 12.36 -12.40 -13.77
C SER A 242 10.91 -12.87 -13.86
N ALA A 243 10.00 -12.05 -14.41
CA ALA A 243 8.55 -12.26 -14.38
C ALA A 243 7.91 -11.91 -15.73
N ASP A 244 6.95 -12.71 -16.21
CA ASP A 244 6.17 -12.38 -17.42
C ASP A 244 5.11 -11.32 -17.09
N LEU A 245 5.52 -10.05 -17.01
CA LEU A 245 4.61 -8.92 -16.81
C LEU A 245 4.03 -8.44 -18.14
N ARG A 246 2.70 -8.30 -18.20
CA ARG A 246 1.96 -7.90 -19.40
C ARG A 246 1.49 -6.45 -19.29
N PRO A 247 1.89 -5.55 -20.20
CA PRO A 247 1.42 -4.17 -20.21
C PRO A 247 -0.11 -4.08 -20.24
N VAL A 248 -0.67 -3.29 -19.31
CA VAL A 248 -2.13 -3.18 -19.15
C VAL A 248 -2.74 -2.11 -20.06
N LEU A 249 -2.04 -0.99 -20.29
CA LEU A 249 -2.55 0.14 -21.07
C LEU A 249 -2.00 0.14 -22.49
N ARG A 250 -2.91 0.41 -23.44
CA ARG A 250 -2.57 0.80 -24.81
C ARG A 250 -3.16 2.18 -25.12
N TRP A 251 -2.30 3.14 -25.44
CA TRP A 251 -2.72 4.48 -25.88
C TRP A 251 -2.83 4.49 -27.41
N THR A 252 -4.01 4.80 -27.95
CA THR A 252 -4.25 4.83 -29.40
C THR A 252 -4.90 6.13 -29.86
N THR A 253 -4.68 6.51 -31.12
CA THR A 253 -5.41 7.58 -31.81
C THR A 253 -5.56 7.24 -33.30
N ARG A 254 -6.18 8.13 -34.09
CA ARG A 254 -6.34 8.01 -35.55
C ARG A 254 -6.02 9.36 -36.20
N ILE A 255 -5.40 9.31 -37.38
CA ILE A 255 -5.12 10.48 -38.23
C ILE A 255 -6.42 10.96 -38.88
#